data_AF-A0A927P6Y3-F1
#
_entry.id   AF-A0A927P6Y3-F1
#
_cell.length_a   1.000
_cell.length_b   1.000
_cell.length_c   1.000
_cell.angle_alpha   90.00
_cell.angle_beta   90.00
_cell.angle_gamma   90.00
#
_symmetry.space_group_name_H-M   'P 1'
#
loop_
_entity.id
_entity.type
_entity.pdbx_description
1 polymer ?
#
loop_
_entity_poly.entity_id
_entity_poly.type
_entity_poly.pdbx_seq_one_letter_code
_entity_poly.pdbx_strand_id
1 'polypeptide(L)'
;MKLLENMKSVSALMTAVSICQEDVILRSMDGSEEYNLKSALSQLISIAKLCEEHGGESEIICMNRMDESNLLRFFNELDKTNADFAI
;
A
#
# COMPACT_ATOMS: atom_id res chain seq x y z
N MET A 1 -3.40 -13.09 -3.73
CA MET A 1 -1.98 -12.72 -3.62
C MET A 1 -1.78 -11.74 -2.47
N LYS A 2 -0.75 -11.95 -1.64
CA LYS A 2 -0.32 -10.98 -0.62
C LYS A 2 0.41 -9.82 -1.29
N LEU A 3 0.19 -8.58 -0.87
CA LEU A 3 0.95 -7.43 -1.37
C LEU A 3 2.20 -7.19 -0.53
N LEU A 4 2.06 -7.30 0.79
CA LEU A 4 3.14 -7.06 1.75
C LEU A 4 3.57 -8.40 2.35
N GLU A 5 4.78 -8.84 2.01
CA GLU A 5 5.27 -10.16 2.43
C GLU A 5 6.17 -10.10 3.67
N ASN A 6 6.72 -8.93 3.99
CA ASN A 6 7.69 -8.78 5.08
C ASN A 6 7.68 -7.38 5.72
N MET A 7 8.38 -7.24 6.84
CA MET A 7 8.47 -5.98 7.57
C MET A 7 9.11 -4.84 6.75
N LYS A 8 9.98 -5.15 5.78
CA LYS A 8 10.60 -4.12 4.94
C LYS A 8 9.58 -3.53 3.96
N SER A 9 8.74 -4.36 3.32
CA SER A 9 7.67 -3.87 2.43
C SER A 9 6.65 -3.04 3.20
N VAL A 10 6.29 -3.45 4.44
CA VAL A 10 5.43 -2.65 5.32
C VAL A 10 6.06 -1.29 5.63
N SER A 11 7.32 -1.26 6.07
CA SER A 11 8.02 -0.01 6.38
C SER A 11 8.17 0.91 5.17
N ALA A 12 8.40 0.34 3.99
CA ALA A 12 8.52 1.10 2.75
C ALA A 12 7.19 1.73 2.34
N LEU A 13 6.08 0.99 2.42
CA LEU A 13 4.74 1.53 2.16
C LEU A 13 4.43 2.69 3.12
N MET A 14 4.70 2.48 4.40
CA MET A 14 4.47 3.48 5.45
C MET A 14 5.26 4.77 5.21
N THR A 15 6.51 4.63 4.78
CA THR A 15 7.35 5.77 4.42
C THR A 15 6.77 6.50 3.22
N ALA A 16 6.36 5.77 2.17
CA ALA A 16 5.76 6.36 0.97
C ALA A 16 4.44 7.10 1.28
N VAL A 17 3.59 6.53 2.14
CA VAL A 17 2.35 7.18 2.60
C VAL A 17 2.64 8.43 3.44
N SER A 18 3.64 8.39 4.33
CA SER A 18 3.96 9.50 5.22
C SER A 18 4.46 10.77 4.49
N ILE A 19 5.07 10.61 3.32
CA ILE A 19 5.59 11.74 2.52
C ILE A 19 4.54 12.32 1.56
N CYS A 20 3.41 11.63 1.37
CA CYS A 20 2.29 12.18 0.60
C CYS A 20 1.74 13.41 1.32
N GLN A 21 1.26 14.40 0.58
CA GLN A 21 0.69 15.62 1.16
C GLN A 21 -0.76 15.42 1.59
N GLU A 22 -1.57 14.79 0.75
CA GLU A 22 -3.00 14.57 1.01
C GLU A 22 -3.30 13.14 1.44
N ASP A 23 -4.58 12.83 1.61
CA ASP A 23 -5.03 11.50 2.01
C ASP A 23 -4.67 10.44 0.97
N VAL A 24 -4.34 9.26 1.48
CA VAL A 24 -4.07 8.07 0.69
C VAL A 24 -5.05 7.00 1.15
N ILE A 25 -5.90 6.53 0.25
CA ILE A 25 -7.00 5.62 0.56
C ILE A 25 -6.68 4.22 0.04
N LEU A 26 -6.78 3.22 0.90
CA LEU A 26 -6.93 1.83 0.48
C LEU A 26 -8.40 1.55 0.25
N ARG A 27 -8.78 1.18 -0.97
CA ARG A 27 -10.15 0.86 -1.36
C ARG A 27 -10.23 -0.58 -1.85
N SER A 28 -11.24 -1.34 -1.43
CA SER A 28 -11.51 -2.67 -2.02
C SER A 28 -11.95 -2.54 -3.48
N MET A 29 -11.65 -3.53 -4.34
CA MET A 29 -12.04 -3.47 -5.77
C MET A 29 -13.55 -3.33 -5.99
N ASP A 30 -14.38 -3.85 -5.08
CA ASP A 30 -15.84 -3.70 -5.11
C ASP A 30 -16.34 -2.35 -4.58
N GLY A 31 -15.44 -1.52 -4.03
CA GLY A 31 -15.72 -0.21 -3.45
C GLY A 31 -16.48 -0.25 -2.12
N SER A 32 -16.68 -1.41 -1.51
CA SER A 32 -17.44 -1.55 -0.26
C SER A 32 -16.69 -1.04 0.97
N GLU A 33 -15.35 -1.04 0.93
CA GLU A 33 -14.49 -0.66 2.04
C GLU A 33 -13.46 0.39 1.61
N GLU A 34 -13.29 1.43 2.44
CA GLU A 34 -12.29 2.47 2.27
C GLU A 34 -11.60 2.80 3.60
N TYR A 35 -10.27 2.81 3.57
CA TYR A 35 -9.44 3.11 4.73
C TYR A 35 -8.40 4.16 4.39
N ASN A 36 -8.33 5.24 5.16
CA ASN A 36 -7.25 6.21 5.01
C ASN A 36 -5.96 5.69 5.65
N LEU A 37 -4.94 5.46 4.84
CA LEU A 37 -3.62 4.96 5.24
C LEU A 37 -2.83 5.94 6.12
N LYS A 38 -3.27 7.21 6.25
CA LYS A 38 -2.67 8.18 7.19
C LYS A 38 -3.29 8.17 8.59
N SER A 39 -4.48 7.60 8.74
CA SER A 39 -5.12 7.43 10.06
C SER A 39 -4.48 6.25 10.79
N ALA A 40 -3.99 6.45 12.02
CA ALA A 40 -3.26 5.42 12.75
C ALA A 40 -4.05 4.10 12.91
N LEU A 41 -5.35 4.17 13.22
CA LEU A 41 -6.18 2.98 13.36
C LEU A 41 -6.44 2.32 11.99
N SER A 42 -6.83 3.11 11.00
CA SER A 42 -7.16 2.62 9.66
C SER A 42 -5.93 2.06 8.93
N GLN A 43 -4.75 2.59 9.22
CA GLN A 43 -3.46 2.13 8.73
C GLN A 43 -3.13 0.73 9.25
N LEU A 44 -3.38 0.44 10.54
CA LEU A 44 -3.21 -0.92 11.09
C LEU A 44 -4.13 -1.92 10.40
N ILE A 45 -5.41 -1.56 10.20
CA ILE A 45 -6.39 -2.40 9.48
C ILE A 45 -5.93 -2.64 8.04
N SER A 46 -5.50 -1.58 7.36
CA SER A 46 -5.03 -1.64 5.97
C SER A 46 -3.80 -2.53 5.82
N ILE A 47 -2.82 -2.40 6.72
CA ILE A 47 -1.61 -3.24 6.71
C ILE A 47 -1.98 -4.70 6.92
N ALA A 48 -2.85 -5.00 7.89
CA ALA A 48 -3.30 -6.37 8.12
C ALA A 48 -3.92 -6.96 6.83
N LYS A 49 -4.81 -6.21 6.18
CA LYS A 49 -5.45 -6.61 4.93
C LYS A 49 -4.45 -6.82 3.78
N LEU A 50 -3.46 -5.94 3.64
CA LEU A 50 -2.43 -6.04 2.59
C LEU A 50 -1.44 -7.20 2.80
N CYS A 51 -1.30 -7.68 4.05
CA CYS A 51 -0.53 -8.86 4.41
C CYS A 51 -1.31 -10.19 4.24
N GLU A 52 -2.63 -10.13 4.08
CA GLU A 52 -3.50 -11.30 3.87
C GLU A 52 -3.47 -11.77 2.40
N GLU A 53 -3.87 -13.02 2.17
CA GLU A 53 -3.85 -13.64 0.83
C GLU A 53 -4.73 -12.92 -0.20
N HIS A 54 -5.65 -12.04 0.22
CA HIS A 54 -6.46 -11.19 -0.66
C HIS A 54 -5.98 -9.74 -0.73
N GLY A 55 -4.77 -9.43 -0.24
CA GLY A 55 -4.23 -8.06 -0.23
C GLY A 55 -4.11 -7.41 -1.62
N GLY A 56 -4.01 -8.21 -2.69
CA GLY A 56 -4.06 -7.74 -4.08
C GLY A 56 -5.45 -7.36 -4.61
N GLU A 57 -6.52 -7.54 -3.83
CA GLU A 57 -7.91 -7.17 -4.20
C GLU A 57 -8.29 -5.76 -3.72
N SER A 58 -7.29 -4.92 -3.45
CA SER A 58 -7.48 -3.54 -3.04
C SER A 58 -6.58 -2.60 -3.86
N GLU A 59 -7.10 -1.42 -4.14
CA GLU A 59 -6.40 -0.34 -4.84
C GLU A 59 -5.95 0.71 -3.84
N ILE A 60 -4.79 1.33 -4.10
CA ILE A 60 -4.32 2.48 -3.33
C ILE A 60 -4.51 3.74 -4.16
N ILE A 61 -5.28 4.69 -3.63
CA ILE A 61 -5.70 5.92 -4.30
C ILE A 61 -5.08 7.12 -3.58
N CYS A 62 -4.35 7.96 -4.32
CA CYS A 62 -3.89 9.26 -3.83
C CYS A 62 -4.94 10.33 -4.15
N MET A 63 -5.35 11.13 -3.16
CA MET A 63 -6.24 12.27 -3.39
C MET A 63 -5.54 13.40 -4.16
N ASN A 64 -4.24 13.55 -3.94
CA ASN A 64 -3.39 14.45 -4.72
C ASN A 64 -2.60 13.67 -5.78
N ARG A 65 -2.77 14.05 -7.04
CA ARG A 65 -2.05 13.44 -8.18
C ARG A 65 -0.53 13.52 -8.06
N MET A 66 0.02 14.55 -7.41
CA MET A 66 1.47 14.69 -7.23
C MET A 66 2.03 13.59 -6.31
N ASP A 67 1.21 13.06 -5.40
CA ASP A 67 1.59 12.02 -4.45
C ASP A 67 1.69 10.63 -5.10
N GLU A 68 1.04 10.42 -6.26
CA GLU A 68 1.09 9.14 -7.00
C GLU A 68 2.53 8.71 -7.30
N SER A 69 3.42 9.66 -7.58
CA SER A 69 4.83 9.39 -7.86
C SER A 69 5.56 8.68 -6.71
N ASN A 70 5.19 8.98 -5.46
CA ASN A 70 5.76 8.35 -4.27
C ASN A 70 5.35 6.88 -4.17
N LEU A 71 4.07 6.58 -4.44
CA LEU A 71 3.56 5.21 -4.42
C LEU A 71 4.03 4.39 -5.61
N LEU A 72 4.08 4.97 -6.82
CA LEU A 72 4.62 4.30 -8.00
C LEU A 72 6.07 3.88 -7.78
N ARG A 73 6.87 4.72 -7.11
CA ARG A 73 8.23 4.35 -6.74
C ARG A 73 8.25 3.17 -5.77
N PHE A 74 7.39 3.18 -4.74
CA PHE A 74 7.25 2.06 -3.82
C PHE A 74 6.91 0.75 -4.55
N PHE A 75 5.90 0.75 -5.43
CA PHE A 75 5.53 -0.45 -6.18
C PHE A 75 6.66 -0.97 -7.08
N ASN A 76 7.38 -0.08 -7.77
CA ASN A 76 8.54 -0.46 -8.56
C ASN A 76 9.66 -1.11 -7.72
N GLU A 77 9.88 -0.62 -6.50
CA GLU A 77 10.86 -1.19 -5.57
C GLU A 77 10.38 -2.54 -4.99
N LEU A 78 9.07 -2.66 -4.75
CA LEU A 78 8.42 -3.89 -4.30
C LEU A 78 8.56 -5.00 -5.37
N ASP A 79 8.25 -4.69 -6.63
CA ASP A 79 8.34 -5.66 -7.74
C ASP A 79 9.78 -6.15 -7.97
N LYS A 80 10.76 -5.25 -7.91
CA LYS A 80 12.19 -5.64 -7.98
C LYS A 80 12.57 -6.59 -6.85
N THR A 81 12.12 -6.29 -5.64
CA THR A 81 12.40 -7.12 -4.47
C THR A 81 11.79 -8.50 -4.64
N ASN A 82 10.55 -8.60 -5.10
CA ASN A 82 9.87 -9.89 -5.30
C ASN A 82 10.45 -10.69 -6.46
N ALA A 83 10.94 -10.03 -7.53
CA ALA A 83 11.63 -10.68 -8.63
C ALA A 83 12.97 -11.32 -8.21
N ASP A 84 13.69 -10.71 -7.26
CA ASP A 84 14.96 -11.26 -6.74
C ASP A 84 14.78 -12.53 -5.88
N PHE A 85 13.56 -12.79 -5.36
CA PHE A 85 13.23 -13.99 -4.57
C PHE A 85 12.52 -15.10 -5.37
N ALA A 86 12.22 -14.87 -6.65
CA ALA A 86 11.67 -15.88 -7.55
C ALA A 86 12.78 -16.74 -8.17
N ILE A 87 13.44 -17.58 -7.36
CA ILE A 87 14.39 -18.62 -7.78
C ILE A 87 13.91 -19.98 -7.26
#